data_AF-A0A2E2RRW7-F1
#
_entry.id   AF-A0A2E2RRW7-F1
#
_cell.length_a   1.000
_cell.length_b   1.000
_cell.length_c   1.000
_cell.angle_alpha   90.00
_cell.angle_beta   90.00
_cell.angle_gamma   90.00
#
_symmetry.space_group_name_H-M   'P 1'
#
loop_
_entity.id
_entity.type
_entity.pdbx_description
1 polymer ?
#
loop_
_entity_poly.entity_id
_entity_poly.type
_entity_poly.pdbx_seq_one_letter_code
_entity_poly.pdbx_strand_id
1 'polypeptide(L)'
;MFSPLLQSIIDREGIAVVTDEDLEAVTSELPFTMLFVAGDAERIAESNDVAVVVPELARALGSAVTPLVAARASERDIQRRYRFNAFPALIFLRNGEYLGVIQRIQDWTDYLRVIPEILSREPSDPPRFELPEGCSAPQPSLIH
;
A
#
# COMPACT_ATOMS: atom_id res chain seq x y z
N MET A 1 -10.20 14.15 -0.39
CA MET A 1 -11.28 13.53 -1.16
C MET A 1 -10.68 12.43 -2.02
N PHE A 2 -11.38 11.32 -2.23
CA PHE A 2 -10.95 10.27 -3.17
C PHE A 2 -11.28 10.66 -4.61
N SER A 3 -10.66 10.00 -5.59
CA SER A 3 -11.10 10.14 -6.99
C SER A 3 -12.53 9.57 -7.15
N PRO A 4 -13.31 10.05 -8.14
CA PRO A 4 -14.63 9.49 -8.41
C PRO A 4 -14.61 7.98 -8.68
N LEU A 5 -13.54 7.48 -9.31
CA LEU A 5 -13.36 6.06 -9.59
C LEU A 5 -13.16 5.26 -8.29
N LEU A 6 -12.23 5.69 -7.43
CA LEU A 6 -11.99 5.02 -6.17
C LEU A 6 -13.23 5.06 -5.27
N GLN A 7 -13.93 6.19 -5.21
CA GLN A 7 -15.20 6.29 -4.48
C GLN A 7 -16.22 5.27 -4.99
N SER A 8 -16.40 5.16 -6.31
CA SER A 8 -17.31 4.17 -6.90
C SER A 8 -16.92 2.73 -6.58
N ILE A 9 -15.62 2.41 -6.48
CA ILE A 9 -15.13 1.07 -6.13
C ILE A 9 -15.40 0.78 -4.65
N ILE A 10 -15.11 1.74 -3.76
CA ILE A 10 -15.42 1.65 -2.32
C ILE A 10 -16.90 1.34 -2.13
N ASP A 11 -17.79 2.09 -2.78
CA ASP A 11 -19.24 1.95 -2.62
C ASP A 11 -19.75 0.62 -3.22
N ARG A 12 -19.24 0.22 -4.39
CA ARG A 12 -19.66 -1.01 -5.09
C ARG A 12 -19.23 -2.29 -4.37
N GLU A 13 -18.01 -2.30 -3.86
CA GLU A 13 -17.40 -3.49 -3.25
C GLU A 13 -17.60 -3.51 -1.72
N GLY A 14 -18.11 -2.42 -1.14
CA GLY A 14 -18.31 -2.29 0.31
C GLY A 14 -16.99 -2.25 1.10
N ILE A 15 -15.93 -1.68 0.51
CA ILE A 15 -14.61 -1.65 1.14
C ILE A 15 -14.62 -0.64 2.29
N ALA A 16 -14.23 -1.08 3.49
CA ALA A 16 -14.15 -0.20 4.64
C ALA A 16 -13.01 0.83 4.47
N VAL A 17 -13.30 2.08 4.82
CA VAL A 17 -12.32 3.17 4.88
C VAL A 17 -11.86 3.34 6.32
N VAL A 18 -10.55 3.30 6.54
CA VAL A 18 -9.92 3.32 7.87
C VAL A 18 -8.99 4.53 8.01
N THR A 19 -8.94 5.09 9.21
CA THR A 19 -8.02 6.15 9.60
C THR A 19 -6.77 5.55 10.23
N ASP A 20 -5.70 6.33 10.43
CA ASP A 20 -4.53 5.84 11.19
C ASP A 20 -4.88 5.48 12.64
N GLU A 21 -5.88 6.18 13.21
CA GLU A 21 -6.32 6.04 14.60
C GLU A 21 -7.11 4.75 14.84
N ASP A 22 -7.96 4.35 13.89
CA ASP A 22 -8.76 3.12 13.99
C ASP A 22 -8.08 1.88 13.38
N LEU A 23 -7.01 2.08 12.60
CA LEU A 23 -6.37 1.02 11.81
C LEU A 23 -6.03 -0.21 12.63
N GLU A 24 -5.43 -0.02 13.82
CA GLU A 24 -5.02 -1.13 14.68
C GLU A 24 -6.22 -1.92 15.20
N ALA A 25 -7.25 -1.22 15.69
CA ALA A 25 -8.46 -1.84 16.22
C ALA A 25 -9.24 -2.61 15.14
N VAL A 26 -9.24 -2.12 13.89
CA VAL A 26 -9.88 -2.81 12.77
C VAL A 26 -9.07 -4.03 12.34
N THR A 27 -7.75 -3.90 12.27
CA THR A 27 -6.89 -4.93 11.65
C THR A 27 -6.46 -6.04 12.60
N SER A 28 -6.52 -5.85 13.92
CA SER A 28 -6.24 -6.90 14.91
C SER A 28 -7.18 -8.10 14.79
N GLU A 29 -8.44 -7.83 14.42
CA GLU A 29 -9.50 -8.84 14.26
C GLU A 29 -9.47 -9.53 12.88
N LEU A 30 -8.59 -9.10 11.97
CA LEU A 30 -8.52 -9.60 10.60
C LEU A 30 -7.29 -10.50 10.39
N PRO A 31 -7.45 -11.72 9.85
CA PRO A 31 -6.33 -12.65 9.65
C PRO A 31 -5.32 -12.10 8.65
N PHE A 32 -5.77 -11.54 7.52
CA PHE A 32 -4.94 -10.75 6.64
C PHE A 32 -5.68 -9.52 6.15
N THR A 33 -4.95 -8.41 6.06
CA THR A 33 -5.45 -7.14 5.53
C THR A 33 -4.58 -6.71 4.36
N MET A 34 -5.22 -6.19 3.30
CA MET A 34 -4.57 -5.44 2.23
C MET A 34 -5.08 -3.98 2.28
N LEU A 35 -4.30 -3.10 2.89
CA LEU A 35 -4.61 -1.68 3.03
C LEU A 35 -4.11 -0.91 1.81
N PHE A 36 -5.03 -0.36 1.04
CA PHE A 36 -4.74 0.52 -0.09
C PHE A 36 -4.59 1.97 0.35
N VAL A 37 -3.42 2.53 0.09
CA VAL A 37 -3.12 3.96 0.27
C VAL A 37 -2.99 4.58 -1.12
N ALA A 38 -4.04 5.28 -1.56
CA ALA A 38 -4.22 5.65 -2.95
C ALA A 38 -3.29 6.79 -3.40
N GLY A 39 -3.05 7.75 -2.52
CA GLY A 39 -2.40 9.00 -2.89
C GLY A 39 -3.31 9.94 -3.67
N ASP A 40 -2.71 10.96 -4.29
CA ASP A 40 -3.43 12.00 -5.02
C ASP A 40 -3.64 11.62 -6.48
N ALA A 41 -4.83 11.14 -6.86
CA ALA A 41 -5.13 10.73 -8.23
C ALA A 41 -5.04 11.86 -9.26
N GLU A 42 -5.12 13.14 -8.86
CA GLU A 42 -4.90 14.25 -9.79
C GLU A 42 -3.42 14.45 -10.14
N ARG A 43 -2.53 13.97 -9.26
CA ARG A 43 -1.07 14.14 -9.39
C ARG A 43 -0.36 12.86 -9.77
N ILE A 44 -0.97 11.71 -9.52
CA ILE A 44 -0.40 10.38 -9.67
C ILE A 44 -1.29 9.59 -10.63
N ALA A 45 -0.86 9.49 -11.88
CA ALA A 45 -1.60 8.78 -12.93
C ALA A 45 -1.93 7.33 -12.52
N GLU A 46 -0.97 6.64 -11.90
CA GLU A 46 -1.06 5.24 -11.49
C GLU A 46 -2.05 4.99 -10.33
N SER A 47 -2.55 6.03 -9.65
CA SER A 47 -3.42 5.86 -8.46
C SER A 47 -4.73 5.16 -8.81
N ASN A 48 -5.37 5.59 -9.90
CA ASN A 48 -6.60 4.98 -10.40
C ASN A 48 -6.34 3.58 -10.99
N ASP A 49 -5.16 3.35 -11.56
CA ASP A 49 -4.77 2.04 -12.09
C ASP A 49 -4.66 1.00 -10.96
N VAL A 50 -4.05 1.36 -9.82
CA VAL A 50 -4.03 0.45 -8.67
C VAL A 50 -5.41 0.30 -8.07
N ALA A 51 -6.21 1.37 -8.01
CA ALA A 51 -7.57 1.31 -7.47
C ALA A 51 -8.45 0.26 -8.19
N VAL A 52 -8.35 0.12 -9.52
CA VAL A 52 -9.08 -0.92 -10.27
C VAL A 52 -8.55 -2.33 -10.04
N VAL A 53 -7.27 -2.46 -9.69
CA VAL A 53 -6.62 -3.75 -9.41
C VAL A 53 -6.98 -4.28 -8.02
N VAL A 54 -7.20 -3.42 -7.02
CA VAL A 54 -7.55 -3.80 -5.63
C VAL A 54 -8.69 -4.84 -5.54
N PRO A 55 -9.88 -4.63 -6.14
CA PRO A 55 -10.96 -5.62 -6.04
C PRO A 55 -10.63 -6.93 -6.75
N GLU A 56 -9.86 -6.90 -7.85
CA GLU A 56 -9.44 -8.12 -8.54
C GLU A 56 -8.42 -8.92 -7.73
N LEU A 57 -7.49 -8.23 -7.05
CA LEU A 57 -6.57 -8.88 -6.11
C LEU A 57 -7.32 -9.49 -4.92
N ALA A 58 -8.28 -8.78 -4.33
CA ALA A 58 -9.09 -9.31 -3.24
C ALA A 58 -9.81 -10.61 -3.65
N ARG A 59 -10.36 -10.67 -4.88
CA ARG A 59 -10.98 -11.89 -5.42
C ARG A 59 -9.97 -13.01 -5.65
N ALA A 60 -8.79 -12.69 -6.18
CA ALA A 60 -7.74 -13.68 -6.45
C ALA A 60 -7.15 -14.29 -5.18
N LEU A 61 -7.04 -13.49 -4.10
CA LEU A 61 -6.51 -13.93 -2.79
C LEU A 61 -7.57 -14.65 -1.93
N GLY A 62 -8.85 -14.49 -2.28
CA GLY A 62 -9.96 -15.13 -1.59
C GLY A 62 -10.31 -14.47 -0.26
N SER A 63 -11.22 -15.10 0.49
CA SER A 63 -11.83 -14.53 1.70
C SER A 63 -10.88 -14.36 2.90
N ALA A 64 -9.64 -14.82 2.80
CA ALA A 64 -8.65 -14.69 3.86
C ALA A 64 -8.04 -13.28 3.92
N VAL A 65 -8.09 -12.52 2.81
CA VAL A 65 -7.51 -11.17 2.72
C VAL A 65 -8.64 -10.14 2.62
N THR A 66 -8.74 -9.29 3.63
CA THR A 66 -9.73 -8.21 3.65
C THR A 66 -9.13 -6.94 3.04
N PRO A 67 -9.69 -6.41 1.93
CA PRO A 67 -9.27 -5.12 1.39
C PRO A 67 -9.78 -3.97 2.29
N LEU A 68 -8.94 -2.98 2.52
CA LEU A 68 -9.27 -1.73 3.20
C LEU A 68 -8.74 -0.54 2.38
N VAL A 69 -9.32 0.64 2.55
CA VAL A 69 -8.80 1.89 1.98
C VAL A 69 -8.41 2.85 3.10
N ALA A 70 -7.22 3.44 3.01
CA ALA A 70 -6.80 4.49 3.92
C ALA A 70 -7.60 5.79 3.64
N ALA A 71 -8.12 6.40 4.70
CA ALA A 71 -8.73 7.72 4.63
C ALA A 71 -7.70 8.74 4.11
N ARG A 72 -8.12 9.60 3.17
CA ARG A 72 -7.22 10.58 2.53
C ARG A 72 -6.47 11.48 3.52
N ALA A 73 -7.08 11.82 4.64
CA ALA A 73 -6.46 12.63 5.69
C ALA A 73 -5.36 11.88 6.46
N SER A 74 -5.44 10.55 6.54
CA SER A 74 -4.53 9.69 7.30
C SER A 74 -3.37 9.14 6.47
N GLU A 75 -3.40 9.27 5.14
CA GLU A 75 -2.38 8.67 4.26
C GLU A 75 -0.95 9.10 4.61
N ARG A 76 -0.73 10.35 5.07
CA ARG A 76 0.61 10.81 5.46
C ARG A 76 1.10 10.20 6.76
N ASP A 77 0.21 9.94 7.71
CA ASP A 77 0.56 9.32 8.99
C ASP A 77 0.80 7.82 8.81
N ILE A 78 -0.05 7.16 8.03
CA ILE A 78 0.14 5.77 7.58
C ILE A 78 1.46 5.63 6.81
N GLN A 79 1.80 6.57 5.93
CA GLN A 79 3.08 6.59 5.23
C GLN A 79 4.27 6.64 6.19
N ARG A 80 4.21 7.47 7.23
CA ARG A 80 5.27 7.57 8.25
C ARG A 80 5.35 6.29 9.08
N ARG A 81 4.20 5.72 9.47
CA ARG A 81 4.08 4.48 10.24
C ARG A 81 4.74 3.30 9.53
N TYR A 82 4.39 3.10 8.25
CA TYR A 82 4.86 1.95 7.45
C TYR A 82 6.06 2.25 6.55
N ARG A 83 6.59 3.47 6.62
CA ARG A 83 7.90 3.88 6.04
C ARG A 83 8.06 3.64 4.54
N PHE A 84 6.97 3.71 3.77
CA PHE A 84 7.01 3.60 2.32
C PHE A 84 7.24 4.98 1.67
N ASN A 85 7.84 5.02 0.47
CA ASN A 85 8.33 6.24 -0.17
C ASN A 85 7.58 6.64 -1.46
N ALA A 86 6.73 5.77 -1.99
CA ALA A 86 5.96 6.01 -3.21
C ALA A 86 4.49 5.62 -3.05
N PHE A 87 3.61 6.46 -3.60
CA PHE A 87 2.19 6.18 -3.79
C PHE A 87 1.93 5.77 -5.25
N PRO A 88 0.85 5.03 -5.52
CA PRO A 88 0.01 4.30 -4.56
C PRO A 88 0.77 3.21 -3.80
N ALA A 89 0.23 2.72 -2.68
CA ALA A 89 0.82 1.62 -1.92
C ALA A 89 -0.25 0.62 -1.44
N LEU A 90 0.13 -0.67 -1.38
CA LEU A 90 -0.63 -1.76 -0.79
C LEU A 90 0.16 -2.32 0.40
N ILE A 91 -0.33 -2.10 1.61
CA ILE A 91 0.29 -2.58 2.85
C ILE A 91 -0.41 -3.88 3.27
N PHE A 92 0.37 -4.90 3.59
CA PHE A 92 -0.14 -6.20 4.03
C PHE A 92 0.12 -6.39 5.52
N LEU A 93 -0.96 -6.73 6.24
CA LEU A 93 -0.92 -6.98 7.69
C LEU A 93 -1.48 -8.37 8.01
N ARG A 94 -1.01 -8.98 9.09
CA ARG A 94 -1.62 -10.16 9.74
C ARG A 94 -1.95 -9.80 11.18
N ASN A 95 -3.23 -9.84 11.55
CA ASN A 95 -3.67 -9.43 12.90
C ASN A 95 -3.15 -8.03 13.29
N GLY A 96 -3.13 -7.09 12.34
CA GLY A 96 -2.62 -5.73 12.51
C GLY A 96 -1.09 -5.58 12.45
N GLU A 97 -0.34 -6.68 12.46
CA GLU A 97 1.12 -6.66 12.39
C GLU A 97 1.63 -6.65 10.94
N TYR A 98 2.74 -5.95 10.70
CA TYR A 98 3.24 -5.69 9.34
C TYR A 98 3.93 -6.90 8.70
N LEU A 99 3.61 -7.16 7.43
CA LEU A 99 4.24 -8.20 6.61
C LEU A 99 5.03 -7.65 5.41
N GLY A 100 4.60 -6.53 4.85
CA GLY A 100 5.19 -5.97 3.65
C GLY A 100 4.37 -4.88 3.01
N VAL A 101 4.98 -4.21 2.03
CA VAL A 101 4.34 -3.19 1.21
C VAL A 101 4.70 -3.39 -0.26
N ILE A 102 3.73 -3.23 -1.14
CA ILE A 102 3.96 -3.07 -2.58
C ILE A 102 3.66 -1.61 -2.93
N GLN A 103 4.55 -0.98 -3.69
CA GLN A 103 4.44 0.43 -4.05
C GLN A 103 4.31 0.56 -5.56
N ARG A 104 3.65 1.63 -6.03
CA ARG A 104 3.34 1.88 -7.44
C ARG A 104 2.46 0.80 -8.06
N ILE A 105 2.05 1.04 -9.30
CA ILE A 105 1.46 -0.02 -10.11
C ILE A 105 2.52 -1.08 -10.44
N GLN A 106 2.11 -2.35 -10.42
CA GLN A 106 2.93 -3.48 -10.84
C GLN A 106 2.19 -4.27 -11.93
N ASP A 107 2.91 -5.12 -12.64
CA ASP A 107 2.28 -6.07 -13.56
C ASP A 107 1.47 -7.12 -12.79
N TRP A 108 0.38 -7.61 -13.41
CA TRP A 108 -0.53 -8.58 -12.79
C TRP A 108 0.21 -9.84 -12.28
N THR A 109 1.14 -10.37 -13.09
CA THR A 109 1.93 -11.55 -12.71
C THR A 109 2.86 -11.28 -11.53
N ASP A 110 3.35 -10.05 -11.39
CA ASP A 110 4.19 -9.68 -10.25
C ASP A 110 3.37 -9.60 -8.96
N TYR A 111 2.15 -9.05 -9.00
CA TYR A 111 1.25 -9.11 -7.84
C TYR A 111 0.99 -10.55 -7.40
N LEU A 112 0.64 -11.44 -8.34
CA LEU A 112 0.34 -12.84 -8.03
C LEU A 112 1.55 -13.62 -7.50
N ARG A 113 2.77 -13.19 -7.82
CA ARG A 113 4.01 -13.78 -7.28
C ARG A 113 4.36 -13.22 -5.90
N VAL A 114 4.37 -11.89 -5.77
CA VAL A 114 4.90 -11.19 -4.60
C VAL A 114 3.94 -11.24 -3.41
N ILE A 115 2.62 -11.18 -3.64
CA ILE A 115 1.66 -11.14 -2.53
C ILE A 115 1.71 -12.43 -1.70
N PRO A 116 1.68 -13.65 -2.29
CA PRO A 116 1.82 -14.88 -1.50
C PRO A 116 3.13 -14.94 -0.69
N GLU A 117 4.23 -14.46 -1.27
CA GLU A 117 5.50 -14.36 -0.55
C GLU A 117 5.39 -13.44 0.66
N ILE A 118 4.77 -12.26 0.52
CA ILE A 118 4.52 -11.33 1.63
C ILE A 118 3.63 -11.98 2.70
N LEU A 119 2.52 -12.61 2.29
CA LEU A 119 1.56 -13.23 3.20
C LEU A 119 2.16 -14.41 3.98
N SER A 120 3.21 -15.05 3.45
CA SER A 120 3.94 -16.17 4.10
C SER A 120 4.99 -15.74 5.13
N ARG A 121 5.31 -14.44 5.22
CA ARG A 121 6.32 -13.92 6.16
C ARG A 121 5.82 -14.02 7.61
N GLU A 122 6.77 -13.97 8.53
CA GLU A 122 6.47 -13.65 9.93
C GLU A 122 6.30 -12.14 10.09
N PRO A 123 5.41 -11.69 11.00
CA PRO A 123 5.30 -10.28 11.33
C PRO A 123 6.63 -9.64 11.75
N SER A 124 6.84 -8.40 11.31
CA SER A 124 8.02 -7.62 11.66
C SER A 124 7.71 -6.14 11.77
N ASP A 125 8.63 -5.36 12.32
CA ASP A 125 8.58 -3.91 12.19
C ASP A 125 8.73 -3.49 10.72
N PRO A 126 8.09 -2.39 10.27
CA PRO A 126 8.36 -1.81 8.96
C PRO A 126 9.85 -1.46 8.80
N PRO A 127 10.47 -1.80 7.67
CA PRO A 127 11.90 -1.59 7.47
C PRO A 127 12.26 -0.11 7.64
N ARG A 128 13.48 0.17 8.10
CA ARG A 128 13.98 1.54 8.18
C ARG A 128 14.00 2.15 6.78
N PHE A 129 13.81 3.46 6.70
CA PHE A 129 13.84 4.16 5.42
C PHE A 129 15.20 3.95 4.74
N GLU A 130 15.22 3.28 3.59
CA GLU A 130 16.39 3.18 2.74
C GLU A 130 16.34 4.32 1.72
N LEU A 131 17.35 5.19 1.77
CA LEU A 131 17.56 6.17 0.71
C LEU A 131 17.92 5.41 -0.58
N PRO A 132 17.32 5.74 -1.73
CA PRO A 132 17.65 5.06 -2.98
C PRO A 132 19.16 5.23 -3.28
N GLU A 133 19.81 4.14 -3.69
CA GLU A 133 21.19 4.14 -4.21
C GLU A 133 21.24 4.90 -5.55
N GLY A 134 21.17 6.23 -5.50
CA GLY A 134 20.86 7.01 -6.70
C GLY A 134 21.05 8.51 -6.56
N CYS A 135 22.00 8.95 -5.73
CA CYS A 135 22.60 10.28 -5.84
C CYS A 135 24.11 10.12 -5.73
N SER A 136 24.77 9.76 -6.83
CA SER A 136 26.22 10.02 -6.93
C SER A 136 26.39 11.53 -6.85
N ALA A 137 27.02 12.02 -5.77
CA ALA A 137 27.57 13.36 -5.76
C ALA A 137 28.53 13.50 -6.96
N PRO A 138 28.56 14.64 -7.67
CA PRO A 138 29.56 14.85 -8.71
C PRO A 138 30.95 14.78 -8.06
N GLN A 139 31.81 13.91 -8.57
CA GLN A 139 33.21 13.87 -8.16
C GLN A 139 33.85 15.22 -8.53
N PRO A 140 34.59 15.87 -7.61
CA PRO A 140 35.31 17.08 -7.96
C PRO A 140 36.36 16.74 -9.01
N SER A 141 36.21 17.30 -10.21
CA SER A 141 37.20 17.20 -11.28
C SER A 141 38.53 17.79 -10.81
N LEU A 142 39.53 16.94 -10.61
CA LEU A 142 40.92 17.32 -10.43
C LEU A 142 41.40 18.01 -11.71
N ILE A 143 41.65 19.30 -11.64
CA ILE A 143 42.33 20.07 -12.69
C ILE A 143 43.83 19.94 -12.39
N HIS A 144 44.58 19.40 -13.34
CA HIS A 144 46.05 19.42 -13.38
C HIS A 144 46.50 20.56 -14.31
#